data_AF-A0A1Q6LQ89-F1
#
_entry.id   AF-A0A1Q6LQ89-F1
#
_cell.length_a   1.000
_cell.length_b   1.000
_cell.length_c   1.000
_cell.angle_alpha   90.00
_cell.angle_beta   90.00
_cell.angle_gamma   90.00
#
_symmetry.space_group_name_H-M   'P 1'
#
loop_
_entity.id
_entity.type
_entity.pdbx_description
1 polymer ?
#
loop_
_entity_poly.entity_id
_entity_poly.type
_entity_poly.pdbx_seq_one_letter_code
_entity_poly.pdbx_strand_id
1 'polypeptide(L)'
;MELKKLTPRQALIYDALIPPGMPVRGRDLARRTGIGERDLRSERKAMQEQGVPIVTGDFGYMLVDENNPEPLLRYAKRLNAHGDEELATAAMAQQIYERLVTAR
;
A
#
# COMPACT_ATOMS: atom_id res chain seq x y z
N MET A 1 -6.85 4.38 -15.61
CA MET A 1 -7.56 3.35 -14.81
C MET A 1 -8.69 4.08 -14.10
N GLU A 2 -9.96 3.75 -14.33
CA GLU A 2 -11.04 4.33 -13.53
C GLU A 2 -11.02 3.68 -12.15
N LEU A 3 -10.66 4.43 -11.12
CA LEU A 3 -10.84 3.99 -9.74
C LEU A 3 -12.34 3.87 -9.49
N LYS A 4 -12.81 2.67 -9.13
CA LYS A 4 -14.18 2.50 -8.62
C LYS A 4 -14.35 3.41 -7.39
N LYS A 5 -15.54 3.98 -7.21
CA LYS A 5 -15.81 4.89 -6.09
C LYS A 5 -15.47 4.20 -4.76
N LEU A 6 -14.55 4.80 -4.01
CA LEU A 6 -14.21 4.36 -2.67
C LEU A 6 -15.44 4.48 -1.77
N THR A 7 -15.62 3.52 -0.87
CA THR A 7 -16.57 3.68 0.23
C THR A 7 -16.09 4.77 1.19
N PRO A 8 -16.98 5.37 2.02
CA PRO A 8 -16.54 6.34 3.03
C PRO A 8 -15.44 5.80 3.95
N ARG A 9 -15.47 4.50 4.26
CA ARG A 9 -14.44 3.85 5.06
C ARG A 9 -13.10 3.74 4.33
N GLN A 10 -13.12 3.42 3.03
CA GLN A 10 -11.93 3.34 2.20
C GLN A 10 -11.30 4.73 1.95
N ALA A 11 -12.13 5.77 1.87
CA ALA A 11 -11.66 7.15 1.80
C ALA A 11 -10.85 7.53 3.05
N LEU A 12 -11.30 7.14 4.26
CA LEU A 12 -10.51 7.37 5.48
C LEU A 12 -9.14 6.69 5.45
N ILE A 13 -9.07 5.46 4.92
CA ILE A 13 -7.80 4.74 4.77
C ILE A 13 -6.91 5.46 3.75
N TYR A 14 -7.46 5.86 2.61
CA TYR A 14 -6.75 6.57 1.57
C TYR A 14 -6.16 7.89 2.10
N ASP A 15 -6.98 8.71 2.75
CA ASP A 15 -6.59 9.99 3.33
C ASP A 15 -5.51 9.83 4.42
N ALA A 16 -5.60 8.78 5.24
CA ALA A 16 -4.62 8.51 6.30
C ALA A 16 -3.25 8.04 5.78
N LEU A 17 -3.18 7.63 4.50
CA LEU A 17 -1.97 7.23 3.79
C LEU A 17 -1.38 8.35 2.91
N ILE A 18 -2.00 9.54 2.89
CA ILE A 18 -1.42 10.73 2.27
C ILE A 18 -0.42 11.37 3.24
N PRO A 19 0.79 11.75 2.80
CA PRO A 19 1.31 11.66 1.42
C PRO A 19 1.73 10.23 1.00
N PRO A 20 1.60 9.87 -0.29
CA PRO A 20 1.98 8.55 -0.79
C PRO A 20 3.50 8.32 -0.67
N GLY A 21 3.90 7.05 -0.71
CA GLY A 21 5.30 6.62 -0.56
C GLY A 21 5.78 6.51 0.89
N MET A 22 4.94 6.83 1.88
CA MET A 22 5.26 6.65 3.30
C MET A 22 4.48 5.48 3.90
N PRO A 23 5.17 4.43 4.41
CA PRO A 23 4.49 3.33 5.08
C PRO A 23 3.98 3.75 6.48
N VAL A 24 2.73 3.42 6.77
CA VAL A 24 2.05 3.66 8.04
C VAL A 24 1.76 2.32 8.72
N ARG A 25 2.26 2.14 9.95
CA ARG A 25 2.03 0.90 10.71
C ARG A 25 0.53 0.64 10.92
N GLY A 26 0.13 -0.63 10.92
CA GLY A 26 -1.28 -1.03 11.08
C GLY A 26 -1.95 -0.42 12.32
N ARG A 27 -1.28 -0.45 13.47
CA ARG A 27 -1.75 0.19 14.71
C ARG A 27 -1.98 1.70 14.56
N ASP A 28 -1.08 2.40 13.88
CA ASP A 28 -1.18 3.85 13.71
C ASP A 28 -2.26 4.20 12.69
N LEU A 29 -2.39 3.42 11.62
CA LEU A 29 -3.47 3.54 10.66
C LEU A 29 -4.84 3.28 11.31
N ALA A 30 -4.93 2.27 12.18
CA ALA A 30 -6.14 1.96 12.95
C ALA A 30 -6.53 3.13 13.86
N ARG A 31 -5.54 3.73 14.54
CA ARG A 31 -5.78 4.92 15.38
C ARG A 31 -6.24 6.13 14.55
N ARG A 32 -5.65 6.37 13.38
CA ARG A 32 -5.98 7.51 12.51
C ARG A 32 -7.39 7.42 11.92
N THR A 33 -7.80 6.21 11.55
CA THR A 33 -9.04 5.96 10.82
C THR A 33 -10.20 5.55 11.73
N GLY A 34 -9.92 5.10 12.96
CA GLY A 34 -10.89 4.47 13.84
C GLY A 34 -11.31 3.05 13.38
N ILE A 35 -10.62 2.48 12.40
CA ILE A 35 -10.92 1.16 11.82
C ILE A 35 -10.04 0.11 12.50
N GLY A 36 -10.62 -1.03 12.91
CA GLY A 36 -9.85 -2.12 13.52
C GLY A 36 -8.84 -2.73 12.55
N GLU A 37 -7.70 -3.24 13.04
CA GLU A 37 -6.65 -3.82 12.19
C GLU A 37 -7.12 -4.97 11.30
N ARG A 38 -8.08 -5.77 11.79
CA ARG A 38 -8.73 -6.83 11.00
C ARG A 38 -9.47 -6.25 9.79
N ASP A 39 -10.22 -5.17 10.01
CA ASP A 39 -11.00 -4.52 8.97
C ASP A 39 -10.10 -3.78 7.98
N LEU A 40 -8.99 -3.19 8.45
CA LEU A 40 -7.97 -2.60 7.57
C LEU A 40 -7.43 -3.60 6.55
N ARG A 41 -7.19 -4.86 6.95
CA ARG A 41 -6.73 -5.90 6.01
C ARG A 41 -7.79 -6.20 4.94
N SER A 42 -9.05 -6.30 5.33
CA SER A 42 -10.17 -6.57 4.42
C SER A 42 -10.39 -5.41 3.45
N GLU A 43 -10.42 -4.17 3.96
CA GLU A 43 -10.62 -2.97 3.15
C GLU A 43 -9.44 -2.75 2.20
N ARG A 44 -8.20 -2.95 2.65
CA ARG A 44 -7.02 -2.88 1.78
C ARG A 44 -7.12 -3.86 0.62
N LYS A 45 -7.57 -5.10 0.85
CA LYS A 45 -7.77 -6.07 -0.24
C LYS A 45 -8.83 -5.59 -1.24
N ALA A 46 -9.97 -5.11 -0.75
CA ALA A 46 -11.03 -4.56 -1.61
C ALA A 46 -10.56 -3.34 -2.41
N MET A 47 -9.76 -2.45 -1.80
CA MET A 47 -9.17 -1.29 -2.47
C MET A 47 -8.19 -1.72 -3.58
N GLN A 48 -7.35 -2.73 -3.34
CA GLN A 48 -6.47 -3.30 -4.37
C GLN A 48 -7.28 -3.87 -5.56
N GLU A 49 -8.38 -4.59 -5.29
CA GLU A 49 -9.29 -5.11 -6.33
C GLU A 49 -10.00 -3.99 -7.11
N GLN A 50 -10.17 -2.81 -6.51
CA GLN A 50 -10.68 -1.61 -7.17
C GLN A 50 -9.62 -0.82 -7.92
N GLY A 51 -8.36 -1.26 -7.88
CA GLY A 51 -7.23 -0.62 -8.57
C GLY A 51 -6.52 0.47 -7.75
N VAL A 52 -6.81 0.62 -6.46
CA VAL A 52 -6.06 1.54 -5.61
C VAL A 52 -4.66 0.97 -5.37
N PRO A 53 -3.59 1.71 -5.66
CA PRO A 53 -2.24 1.18 -5.59
C PRO A 53 -1.74 1.24 -4.14
N ILE A 54 -2.21 0.32 -3.30
CA ILE A 54 -1.77 0.17 -1.91
C ILE A 54 -0.97 -1.13 -1.77
N VAL A 55 0.15 -1.07 -1.06
CA VAL A 55 0.95 -2.24 -0.66
C VAL A 55 0.96 -2.40 0.85
N THR A 56 1.16 -3.62 1.34
CA THR A 56 1.17 -3.93 2.79
C THR A 56 2.15 -5.04 3.08
N GLY A 57 3.01 -4.84 4.08
CA GLY A 57 3.92 -5.84 4.67
C GLY A 57 4.30 -5.41 6.09
N ASP A 58 5.36 -5.98 6.65
CA ASP A 58 5.79 -5.75 8.04
C ASP A 58 6.04 -4.28 8.40
N PHE A 59 6.40 -3.46 7.43
CA PHE A 59 6.63 -2.03 7.65
C PHE A 59 5.34 -1.19 7.64
N GLY A 60 4.19 -1.78 7.31
CA GLY A 60 2.87 -1.15 7.34
C GLY A 60 2.19 -1.09 5.97
N TYR A 61 1.22 -0.20 5.88
CA TYR A 61 0.43 0.09 4.69
C TYR A 61 1.03 1.30 3.98
N MET A 62 1.19 1.23 2.67
CA MET A 62 1.72 2.35 1.89
C MET A 62 0.87 2.54 0.64
N LEU A 63 0.37 3.76 0.46
CA LEU A 63 -0.15 4.21 -0.83
C LEU A 63 1.04 4.47 -1.76
N VAL A 64 1.02 3.90 -2.96
CA VAL A 64 2.08 4.05 -3.96
C VAL A 64 1.95 5.42 -4.63
N ASP A 65 3.06 6.12 -4.76
CA ASP A 65 3.15 7.32 -5.59
C ASP A 65 3.51 6.90 -7.02
N GLU A 66 2.55 7.01 -7.94
CA GLU A 66 2.76 6.65 -9.35
C GLU A 66 3.70 7.66 -10.07
N ASN A 67 3.80 8.90 -9.55
CA ASN A 67 4.66 9.95 -10.08
C ASN A 67 6.10 9.84 -9.54
N ASN A 68 6.30 9.16 -8.41
CA ASN A 68 7.61 8.94 -7.79
C ASN A 68 7.69 7.52 -7.19
N PRO A 69 8.05 6.49 -7.98
CA PRO A 69 8.03 5.09 -7.55
C PRO A 69 9.24 4.70 -6.68
N GLU A 70 10.21 5.60 -6.45
CA GLU A 70 11.41 5.36 -5.66
C GLU A 70 11.15 4.90 -4.22
N PRO A 71 10.16 5.45 -3.48
CA PRO A 71 9.79 4.94 -2.17
C PRO A 71 9.28 3.49 -2.23
N LEU A 72 8.59 3.10 -3.31
CA LEU A 72 8.13 1.73 -3.52
C LEU A 72 9.31 0.77 -3.72
N LEU A 73 10.32 1.16 -4.49
CA LEU A 73 11.55 0.37 -4.63
C LEU A 73 12.28 0.20 -3.30
N ARG A 74 12.40 1.28 -2.51
CA ARG A 74 13.01 1.21 -1.16
C ARG A 74 12.22 0.29 -0.25
N TYR A 75 10.90 0.33 -0.33
CA TYR A 75 10.00 -0.54 0.42
C TYR A 75 10.20 -2.01 0.04
N ALA A 76 10.20 -2.33 -1.26
CA ALA A 76 10.44 -3.68 -1.77
C ALA A 76 11.79 -4.24 -1.31
N LYS A 77 12.87 -3.43 -1.40
CA LYS A 77 14.20 -3.83 -0.93
C LYS A 77 14.24 -4.13 0.57
N ARG A 78 13.55 -3.31 1.38
CA ARG A 78 13.45 -3.52 2.83
C ARG A 78 12.70 -4.80 3.17
N LEU A 79 11.61 -5.09 2.46
CA LEU A 79 10.84 -6.33 2.63
C LEU A 79 11.66 -7.55 2.24
N ASN A 80 12.36 -7.50 1.11
CA ASN A 80 13.24 -8.58 0.67
C ASN A 80 14.37 -8.89 1.67
N ALA A 81 14.83 -7.87 2.42
CA ALA A 81 15.81 -8.03 3.47
C ALA A 81 15.24 -8.57 4.80
N HIS A 82 13.91 -8.61 4.97
CA HIS A 82 13.24 -9.01 6.21
C HIS A 82 13.06 -10.53 6.34
N GLY A 83 13.23 -11.27 5.23
CA GLY A 83 13.17 -12.73 5.21
C GLY A 83 12.02 -13.28 4.37
N ASP A 84 11.86 -14.61 4.40
CA ASP A 84 10.99 -15.33 3.46
C ASP A 84 9.50 -14.98 3.59
N GLU A 85 9.06 -14.55 4.78
CA GLU A 85 7.66 -14.16 5.05
C GLU A 85 7.21 -12.95 4.23
N GLU A 86 8.14 -12.11 3.79
CA GLU A 86 7.87 -10.87 3.05
C GLU A 86 8.23 -10.94 1.56
N LEU A 87 8.74 -12.08 1.08
CA LEU A 87 9.15 -12.26 -0.32
C LEU A 87 8.01 -12.01 -1.31
N ALA A 88 6.80 -12.50 -1.01
CA ALA A 88 5.65 -12.30 -1.87
C ALA A 88 5.26 -10.81 -1.98
N THR A 89 5.31 -10.10 -0.85
CA THR A 89 5.04 -8.66 -0.79
C THR A 89 6.13 -7.87 -1.51
N ALA A 90 7.40 -8.24 -1.31
CA ALA A 90 8.54 -7.62 -1.96
C ALA A 90 8.47 -7.78 -3.49
N ALA A 91 8.15 -8.99 -3.97
CA ALA A 91 7.98 -9.28 -5.39
C ALA A 91 6.83 -8.49 -6.01
N MET A 92 5.68 -8.41 -5.32
CA MET A 92 4.55 -7.58 -5.77
C MET A 92 4.94 -6.10 -5.86
N ALA A 93 5.60 -5.56 -4.83
CA ALA A 93 6.05 -4.17 -4.81
C ALA A 93 7.05 -3.89 -5.95
N GLN A 94 7.97 -4.83 -6.21
CA GLN A 94 8.92 -4.76 -7.31
C GLN A 94 8.23 -4.79 -8.68
N GLN A 95 7.25 -5.67 -8.89
CA GLN A 95 6.47 -5.73 -10.14
C GLN A 95 5.69 -4.43 -10.40
N ILE A 96 5.10 -3.84 -9.35
CA ILE A 96 4.41 -2.55 -9.47
C ILE A 96 5.41 -1.46 -9.86
N TYR A 97 6.59 -1.42 -9.23
CA TYR A 97 7.66 -0.48 -9.57
C TYR A 97 8.07 -0.61 -11.05
N GLU A 98 8.36 -1.82 -11.52
CA GLU A 98 8.77 -2.08 -12.91
C GLU A 98 7.69 -1.64 -13.91
N ARG A 99 6.42 -1.90 -13.61
CA ARG A 99 5.29 -1.43 -14.42
C ARG A 99 5.24 0.09 -14.49
N LEU A 100 5.41 0.78 -13.37
CA LEU A 100 5.36 2.24 -13.31
C LEU A 100 6.52 2.91 -14.06
N VAL A 101 7.71 2.32 -14.02
CA VAL A 101 8.89 2.84 -14.74
C VAL A 101 8.81 2.56 -16.24
N THR A 102 8.27 1.40 -16.64
CA THR A 102 8.15 1.01 -18.06
C THR A 102 7.01 1.73 -18.79
N ALA A 103 5.97 2.14 -18.05
CA ALA A 103 4.84 2.87 -18.62
C ALA A 103 5.09 4.38 -18.83
N ARG A 104 6.30 4.87 -18.54
CA ARG A 104 6.74 6.26 -18.75
C ARG A 104 7.42 6.40 -20.10
#